data_AF-A0A157ZAH4-F1
#
_entry.id   AF-A0A157ZAH4-F1
#
_cell.length_a   1.000
_cell.length_b   1.000
_cell.length_c   1.000
_cell.angle_alpha   90.00
_cell.angle_beta   90.00
_cell.angle_gamma   90.00
#
_symmetry.space_group_name_H-M   'P 1'
#
loop_
_entity.id
_entity.type
_entity.pdbx_description
1 polymer ?
#
loop_
_entity_poly.entity_id
_entity_poly.type
_entity_poly.pdbx_seq_one_letter_code
_entity_poly.pdbx_strand_id
1 'polypeptide(L)' 'MLAEITGKGERLADNPLLARSIKNRFPYLDPLNHLQVELLKRHRSGDQNVRLRRGIHLTINGIAAGLRNTG' A
#
# COMPACT_ATOMS: atom_id res chain seq x y z
N MET A 1 -2.38 -20.69 -10.89
CA MET A 1 -1.36 -21.19 -9.94
C MET A 1 -1.82 -21.29 -8.48
N LEU A 2 -2.00 -20.23 -7.66
CA LEU A 2 -2.41 -20.45 -6.24
C LEU A 2 -3.90 -20.84 -6.07
N ALA A 3 -4.78 -20.26 -6.88
CA ALA A 3 -6.21 -20.58 -6.87
C ALA A 3 -6.47 -22.05 -7.28
N GLU A 4 -5.71 -22.55 -8.26
CA GLU A 4 -5.76 -23.96 -8.68
C GLU A 4 -5.31 -24.92 -7.57
N ILE A 5 -4.25 -24.56 -6.83
CA ILE A 5 -3.74 -25.38 -5.73
C ILE A 5 -4.70 -25.38 -4.54
N THR A 6 -5.27 -24.22 -4.21
CA THR A 6 -6.15 -24.06 -3.03
C THR A 6 -7.62 -24.38 -3.30
N GLY A 7 -8.01 -24.52 -4.57
CA GLY A 7 -9.40 -24.66 -5.00
C GLY A 7 -10.29 -23.42 -4.76
N LYS A 8 -9.70 -22.28 -4.36
CA LYS A 8 -10.45 -21.06 -4.00
C LYS A 8 -10.38 -20.04 -5.13
N GLY A 9 -11.56 -19.59 -5.59
CA GLY A 9 -11.68 -18.54 -6.60
C GLY A 9 -11.26 -17.15 -6.11
N GLU A 10 -11.29 -16.92 -4.79
CA GLU A 10 -10.92 -15.65 -4.18
C GLU A 10 -9.85 -15.83 -3.09
N ARG A 11 -9.04 -14.79 -2.90
CA ARG A 11 -8.07 -14.75 -1.80
C ARG A 11 -8.81 -14.67 -0.47
N LEU A 12 -8.28 -15.36 0.54
CA LEU A 12 -8.83 -15.35 1.91
C LEU A 12 -10.28 -15.83 2.01
N ALA A 13 -10.75 -16.71 1.10
CA ALA A 13 -12.12 -17.22 1.11
C ALA A 13 -12.50 -17.96 2.42
N ASP A 14 -11.51 -18.49 3.14
CA ASP A 14 -11.63 -19.10 4.48
C ASP A 14 -11.51 -18.11 5.64
N ASN A 15 -11.16 -16.85 5.38
CA ASN A 15 -11.07 -15.82 6.40
C ASN A 15 -11.69 -14.50 5.90
N PRO A 16 -13.03 -14.45 5.76
CA PRO A 16 -13.75 -13.28 5.24
C PRO A 16 -13.59 -12.04 6.12
N LEU A 17 -13.38 -12.21 7.42
CA LEU A 17 -13.12 -11.10 8.34
C LEU A 17 -11.78 -10.43 8.04
N LEU A 18 -10.73 -11.21 7.81
CA LEU A 18 -9.43 -10.68 7.39
C LEU A 18 -9.52 -10.04 6.00
N ALA A 19 -10.21 -10.68 5.05
CA ALA A 19 -10.43 -10.12 3.72
C ALA A 19 -11.10 -8.74 3.78
N ARG A 20 -12.17 -8.61 4.58
CA ARG A 20 -12.86 -7.33 4.80
C ARG A 20 -11.97 -6.31 5.52
N SER A 21 -11.20 -6.73 6.52
CA SER A 21 -10.27 -5.86 7.23
C SER A 21 -9.20 -5.27 6.31
N ILE A 22 -8.68 -6.05 5.36
CA ILE A 22 -7.72 -5.57 4.34
C ILE A 22 -8.42 -4.63 3.35
N LYS A 23 -9.59 -5.04 2.81
CA LYS A 23 -10.35 -4.23 1.85
C LYS A 23 -10.72 -2.85 2.42
N ASN A 24 -11.06 -2.77 3.70
CA ASN A 24 -11.38 -1.51 4.38
C ASN A 24 -10.19 -0.53 4.46
N ARG A 25 -8.95 -1.00 4.26
CA ARG A 25 -7.74 -0.15 4.30
C ARG A 25 -7.37 0.41 2.92
N PHE A 26 -7.83 -0.21 1.82
CA PHE A 26 -7.51 0.23 0.46
C PHE A 26 -7.90 1.69 0.17
N PRO A 27 -9.07 2.21 0.59
CA PRO A 27 -9.42 3.62 0.38
C PRO A 27 -8.42 4.62 0.97
N TYR A 28 -7.63 4.21 1.96
CA TYR A 28 -6.58 5.04 2.57
C TYR A 28 -5.19 4.77 1.99
N LEU A 29 -4.92 3.53 1.57
CA LEU A 29 -3.65 3.13 0.97
C LEU A 29 -3.50 3.63 -0.45
N ASP A 30 -4.55 3.57 -1.27
CA ASP A 30 -4.47 3.93 -2.69
C ASP A 30 -4.04 5.40 -2.88
N PRO A 31 -4.64 6.40 -2.19
CA PRO A 31 -4.18 7.78 -2.30
C PRO A 31 -2.74 7.97 -1.82
N LEU A 32 -2.31 7.27 -0.76
CA LEU A 32 -0.94 7.35 -0.26
C LEU A 32 0.07 6.74 -1.25
N ASN A 33 -0.28 5.63 -1.89
CA ASN A 33 0.52 5.02 -2.94
C ASN A 33 0.66 5.95 -4.15
N HIS A 34 -0.46 6.52 -4.63
CA HIS A 34 -0.44 7.48 -5.74
C HIS A 34 0.40 8.71 -5.41
N LEU A 35 0.24 9.27 -4.21
CA LEU A 35 1.06 10.39 -3.74
C LEU A 35 2.53 10.00 -3.67
N GLN A 36 2.88 8.84 -3.10
CA GLN A 36 4.26 8.39 -2.99
C GLN A 36 4.93 8.26 -4.36
N VAL A 37 4.24 7.71 -5.36
CA VAL A 37 4.76 7.58 -6.73
C VAL A 37 5.11 8.95 -7.31
N GLU A 38 4.24 9.94 -7.16
CA GLU A 38 4.48 11.30 -7.66
C GLU A 38 5.63 12.00 -6.92
N LEU A 39 5.70 11.85 -5.59
CA LEU A 39 6.79 12.42 -4.79
C LEU A 39 8.14 11.79 -5.16
N LEU A 40 8.20 10.47 -5.35
CA LEU A 40 9.40 9.78 -5.81
C LEU A 40 9.80 10.21 -7.22
N LYS A 41 8.84 10.42 -8.11
CA LYS A 41 9.10 10.92 -9.47
C LYS A 41 9.78 12.29 -9.44
N ARG A 42 9.25 13.24 -8.69
CA ARG A 42 9.86 14.58 -8.52
C ARG A 42 11.23 14.52 -7.87
N HIS A 43 11.39 13.66 -6.87
CA HIS A 43 12.67 13.53 -6.18
C HIS A 43 13.75 12.99 -7.12
N ARG A 44 13.40 11.99 -7.95
CA ARG A 44 14.28 11.44 -8.98
C ARG A 44 14.57 12.41 -10.13
N SER A 45 13.69 13.39 -10.39
CA SER A 45 13.96 14.46 -11.36
C SER A 45 14.86 15.58 -10.80
N GLY A 46 15.40 15.43 -9.60
CA GLY A 46 16.36 16.37 -9.00
C GLY A 46 15.74 17.44 -8.10
N ASP A 47 14.44 17.39 -7.79
CA ASP A 47 13.85 18.30 -6.80
C ASP A 47 14.40 17.98 -5.39
N GLN A 48 15.09 18.97 -4.81
CA GLN A 48 15.73 18.87 -3.50
C GLN A 48 14.93 19.53 -2.37
N ASN A 49 13.67 19.88 -2.61
CA ASN A 49 12.81 20.50 -1.61
C ASN A 49 12.69 19.64 -0.34
N VAL A 50 12.96 20.24 0.82
CA VAL A 50 12.84 19.56 2.13
C VAL A 50 11.43 19.01 2.36
N ARG A 51 10.39 19.72 1.89
CA ARG A 51 9.00 19.28 2.00
C ARG A 51 8.73 18.02 1.17
N LEU A 52 9.42 17.85 0.04
CA LEU A 52 9.31 16.66 -0.81
C LEU A 52 9.83 15.43 -0.08
N ARG A 53 11.04 15.51 0.49
CA ARG A 53 11.62 14.42 1.30
C ARG A 53 10.73 14.07 2.49
N ARG A 54 10.20 15.07 3.19
CA ARG A 54 9.25 14.86 4.29
C ARG A 54 7.99 14.14 3.81
N GLY A 55 7.43 14.53 2.67
CA GLY A 55 6.27 13.86 2.07
C GLY A 55 6.54 12.39 1.77
N ILE A 56 7.72 12.05 1.24
CA ILE A 56 8.12 10.67 0.98
C ILE A 56 8.12 9.86 2.29
N HIS A 57 8.75 10.37 3.35
CA HIS A 57 8.74 9.68 4.65
C HIS A 57 7.33 9.52 5.24
N LEU A 58 6.46 10.53 5.10
CA LEU A 58 5.08 10.44 5.56
C LEU A 58 4.30 9.35 4.81
N THR A 59 4.46 9.25 3.50
CA THR A 59 3.81 8.18 2.71
C THR A 59 4.37 6.80 3.06
N ILE A 60 5.69 6.65 3.26
CA ILE A 60 6.31 5.40 3.72
C ILE A 60 5.67 4.95 5.04
N ASN A 61 5.63 5.84 6.03
CA ASN A 61 5.07 5.52 7.35
C ASN A 61 3.57 5.20 7.27
N GLY A 62 2.81 5.96 6.47
CA GLY A 62 1.37 5.72 6.28
C GLY A 62 1.07 4.38 5.62
N ILE A 63 1.81 4.02 4.58
CA ILE A 63 1.66 2.74 3.88
C ILE A 63 2.04 1.57 4.81
N ALA A 64 3.17 1.68 5.51
CA ALA A 64 3.60 0.66 6.47
C ALA A 64 2.56 0.42 7.57
N ALA A 65 1.99 1.50 8.13
CA ALA A 65 0.94 1.41 9.14
C ALA A 65 -0.34 0.71 8.62
N GLY A 66 -0.72 0.96 7.36
CA GLY A 66 -1.91 0.34 6.75
C GLY A 66 -1.70 -1.13 6.35
N LEU A 67 -0.52 -1.49 5.83
CA LEU A 67 -0.19 -2.85 5.44
C LEU A 67 0.01 -3.79 6.63
N ARG A 68 0.45 -3.26 7.79
CA ARG A 68 0.76 -4.04 8.98
C ARG A 68 1.82 -5.11 8.68
N ASN A 69 1.50 -6.38 8.90
CA ASN A 69 2.40 -7.52 8.79
C ASN A 69 2.36 -8.12 7.37
N THR A 70 3.52 -8.17 6.72
CA THR A 70 3.68 -8.61 5.33
C THR A 70 4.75 -9.69 5.15
N GLY A 71 5.32 -10.20 6.24
CA GLY A 71 6.40 -11.20 6.27
C GLY A 71 6.09 -12.36 7.19
#